data_AF-A0A5K0X7L2-F1
#
_entry.id   AF-A0A5K0X7L2-F1
#
_cell.length_a   1.000
_cell.length_b   1.000
_cell.length_c   1.000
_cell.angle_alpha   90.00
_cell.angle_beta   90.00
_cell.angle_gamma   90.00
#
_symmetry.space_group_name_H-M   'P 1'
#
loop_
_entity.id
_entity.type
_entity.pdbx_description
1 polymer ?
#
loop_
_entity_poly.entity_id
_entity_poly.type
_entity_poly.pdbx_seq_one_letter_code
_entity_poly.pdbx_strand_id
1 'polypeptide(L)'
;GKDVAAMEFTYNLFRKIMWRSSKVLVADELQLPPQEEHISWLFFSPIEAHFYQRQHETCSSYAHKVLETFKDEMQKRKMTH
;
A
#
# COMPACT_ATOMS: atom_id res chain seq x y z
N GLY A 1 -12.24 3.65 -15.14
CA GLY A 1 -11.79 2.41 -14.45
C GLY A 1 -12.69 2.14 -13.26
N LYS A 2 -12.74 0.90 -12.76
CA LYS A 2 -13.60 0.46 -11.64
C LYS A 2 -13.48 1.36 -10.40
N ASP A 3 -12.29 1.92 -10.16
CA ASP A 3 -12.00 2.78 -9.02
C ASP A 3 -12.68 4.16 -9.10
N VAL A 4 -12.85 4.69 -10.31
CA VAL A 4 -13.53 5.99 -10.52
C VAL A 4 -15.01 5.86 -10.15
N ALA A 5 -15.65 4.78 -10.58
CA ALA A 5 -17.05 4.51 -10.27
C ALA A 5 -17.26 4.26 -8.76
N ALA A 6 -16.34 3.55 -8.11
CA ALA A 6 -16.38 3.35 -6.66
C ALA A 6 -16.23 4.67 -5.89
N MET A 7 -15.28 5.53 -6.28
CA MET A 7 -15.07 6.83 -5.66
C MET A 7 -16.28 7.75 -5.82
N GLU A 8 -16.92 7.73 -6.99
CA GLU A 8 -18.12 8.53 -7.26
C GLU A 8 -19.34 8.06 -6.45
N PHE A 9 -19.53 6.74 -6.33
CA PHE A 9 -20.55 6.18 -5.45
C PHE A 9 -20.34 6.62 -3.99
N THR A 10 -19.11 6.46 -3.49
CA THR A 10 -18.73 6.87 -2.12
C THR A 10 -18.98 8.36 -1.89
N TYR A 11 -18.54 9.22 -2.81
CA TYR A 11 -18.76 10.66 -2.70
C TYR A 11 -20.26 11.02 -2.66
N ASN A 12 -21.06 10.45 -3.55
CA ASN A 12 -22.50 10.72 -3.64
C ASN A 12 -23.28 10.27 -2.40
N LEU A 13 -22.85 9.19 -1.74
CA LEU A 13 -23.41 8.74 -0.48
C LEU A 13 -23.04 9.68 0.67
N PHE A 14 -21.74 9.93 0.85
CA PHE A 14 -21.24 10.62 2.04
C PHE A 14 -21.49 12.13 2.02
N ARG A 15 -21.58 12.77 0.86
CA ARG A 15 -21.82 14.23 0.77
C ARG A 15 -23.12 14.70 1.43
N LYS A 16 -24.10 13.81 1.63
CA LYS A 16 -25.39 14.12 2.27
C LYS A 16 -25.36 13.99 3.79
N ILE A 17 -24.39 13.25 4.34
CA ILE A 17 -24.34 12.87 5.76
C ILE A 17 -23.05 13.33 6.45
N MET A 18 -22.05 13.80 5.71
CA MET A 18 -20.78 14.31 6.24
C MET A 18 -20.61 15.80 5.97
N TRP A 19 -20.20 16.54 7.00
CA TRP A 19 -19.64 17.87 6.85
C TRP A 19 -18.12 17.78 6.81
N ARG A 20 -17.52 18.03 5.65
CA ARG A 20 -16.06 18.06 5.48
C ARG A 20 -15.63 19.49 5.18
N SER A 21 -14.97 20.13 6.14
CA SER A 21 -14.19 21.35 5.88
C SER A 21 -12.76 20.97 5.49
N SER A 22 -12.12 21.85 4.71
CA SER A 22 -10.70 21.72 4.38
C SER A 22 -9.93 22.80 5.11
N LYS A 23 -8.78 22.46 5.70
CA LYS A 23 -7.87 23.44 6.32
C LYS A 23 -7.43 24.52 5.34
N VAL A 24 -7.37 24.19 4.04
CA VAL A 24 -7.06 25.14 2.96
C VAL A 24 -8.09 26.28 2.91
N LEU A 25 -9.36 26.02 3.23
CA LEU A 25 -10.42 27.03 3.16
C LEU A 25 -10.35 28.07 4.29
N VAL A 26 -9.58 27.79 5.34
CA VAL A 26 -9.44 28.67 6.53
C VAL A 26 -7.97 29.00 6.81
N ALA A 27 -7.07 28.69 5.88
CA ALA A 27 -5.64 28.82 6.08
C ALA A 27 -5.22 30.27 6.31
N ASP A 28 -5.79 31.20 5.53
CA ASP A 28 -5.47 32.63 5.60
C ASP A 28 -6.07 33.28 6.85
N GLU A 29 -7.30 32.91 7.23
CA GLU A 29 -7.98 33.41 8.43
C GLU A 29 -7.24 33.01 9.72
N LEU A 30 -6.71 31.78 9.74
CA LEU A 30 -5.97 31.23 10.87
C LEU A 30 -4.46 31.51 10.79
N GLN A 31 -4.00 32.18 9.73
CA GLN A 31 -2.58 32.43 9.46
C GLN A 31 -1.74 31.13 9.58
N LEU A 32 -2.24 30.03 9.01
CA LEU A 32 -1.56 28.75 9.11
C LEU A 32 -0.19 28.83 8.44
N PRO A 33 0.87 28.30 9.07
CA PRO A 33 2.18 28.25 8.43
C PRO A 33 2.12 27.35 7.19
N PRO A 34 3.04 27.55 6.22
CA PRO A 34 3.24 26.60 5.13
C PRO A 34 3.39 25.17 5.67
N GLN A 35 2.66 24.23 5.09
CA GLN A 35 2.75 22.82 5.46
C GLN A 35 3.69 22.12 4.50
N GLU A 36 4.70 21.45 5.03
CA GLU A 36 5.72 20.73 4.27
C GLU A 36 5.74 19.27 4.69
N GLU A 37 6.02 18.39 3.72
CA GLU A 37 6.29 16.98 3.98
C GLU A 37 7.80 16.75 3.89
N HIS A 38 8.38 16.18 4.95
CA HIS A 38 9.80 15.85 4.98
C HIS A 38 9.98 14.33 4.93
N ILE A 39 10.71 13.87 3.92
CA ILE A 39 11.09 12.47 3.75
C ILE A 39 12.58 12.34 4.04
N SER A 40 12.92 11.57 5.07
CA SER A 40 14.30 11.27 5.43
C SER A 40 14.61 9.82 5.09
N TRP A 41 15.56 9.62 4.16
CA TRP A 41 16.08 8.30 3.85
C TRP A 41 16.98 7.81 4.98
N LEU A 42 16.69 6.63 5.49
CA LEU A 42 17.50 5.97 6.52
C LEU A 42 18.15 4.72 5.94
N PHE A 43 19.34 4.42 6.45
CA PHE A 43 20.08 3.20 6.11
C PHE A 43 20.10 2.28 7.32
N PHE A 44 20.07 0.97 7.06
CA PHE A 44 20.22 0.01 8.14
C PHE A 44 21.58 0.12 8.80
N SER A 45 21.59 0.02 10.12
CA SER A 45 22.79 -0.32 10.85
C SER A 45 23.28 -1.73 10.48
N PRO A 46 24.55 -2.08 10.74
CA PRO A 46 25.05 -3.43 10.47
C PRO A 46 24.23 -4.54 11.14
N ILE A 47 23.68 -4.26 12.33
CA ILE A 47 22.86 -5.19 13.09
C ILE A 47 21.51 -5.39 12.37
N GLU A 48 20.81 -4.30 12.05
CA GLU A 48 19.53 -4.34 11.35
C GLU A 48 19.66 -5.00 9.98
N ALA A 49 20.72 -4.66 9.22
CA ALA A 49 20.98 -5.26 7.91
C ALA A 49 21.12 -6.78 8.03
N HIS A 50 21.88 -7.27 9.01
CA HIS A 50 22.06 -8.69 9.24
C HIS A 50 20.74 -9.42 9.57
N PHE A 51 19.91 -8.85 10.45
CA PHE A 51 18.62 -9.47 10.78
C PHE A 51 17.60 -9.36 9.63
N TYR A 52 17.57 -8.24 8.93
CA TYR A 52 16.70 -8.02 7.79
C TYR A 52 17.04 -8.98 6.65
N GLN A 53 18.33 -9.16 6.35
CA GLN A 53 18.82 -10.12 5.35
C GLN A 53 18.29 -11.53 5.62
N ARG A 54 18.44 -12.04 6.85
CA ARG A 54 17.96 -13.39 7.22
C ARG A 54 16.45 -13.55 7.07
N GLN A 55 15.68 -12.53 7.46
CA GLN A 55 14.23 -12.53 7.29
C GLN A 55 13.83 -12.47 5.81
N HIS A 56 14.53 -11.64 5.03
CA HIS A 56 14.31 -11.53 3.59
C HIS A 56 14.56 -12.87 2.88
N GLU A 57 15.67 -13.56 3.20
CA GLU A 57 15.97 -14.88 2.65
C GLU A 57 14.89 -15.90 2.99
N THR A 58 14.41 -15.91 4.23
CA THR A 58 13.33 -16.80 4.68
C THR A 58 12.04 -16.54 3.88
N CYS A 59 11.66 -15.26 3.77
CA CYS A 59 10.46 -14.83 3.04
C CYS A 59 10.57 -15.17 1.55
N SER A 60 11.70 -14.84 0.92
CA SER A 60 11.97 -15.11 -0.48
C SER A 60 11.93 -16.61 -0.78
N SER A 61 12.60 -17.44 0.05
CA SER A 61 12.58 -18.89 -0.10
C SER A 61 11.16 -19.45 -0.03
N TYR A 62 10.36 -18.97 0.93
CA TYR A 62 8.97 -19.38 1.07
C TYR A 62 8.13 -19.00 -0.15
N ALA A 63 8.26 -17.75 -0.63
CA ALA A 63 7.54 -17.27 -1.81
C ALA A 63 7.86 -18.12 -3.05
N HIS A 64 9.13 -18.48 -3.27
CA HIS A 64 9.52 -19.36 -4.37
C HIS A 64 8.86 -20.74 -4.27
N LYS A 65 8.82 -21.34 -3.07
CA LYS A 65 8.14 -22.64 -2.87
C LYS A 65 6.66 -22.59 -3.21
N VAL A 66 5.97 -21.52 -2.79
CA VAL A 66 4.56 -21.31 -3.11
C VAL A 66 4.36 -21.19 -4.62
N LEU A 67 5.23 -20.45 -5.32
CA LEU A 67 5.16 -20.29 -6.77
C LEU A 67 5.38 -21.60 -7.53
N GLU A 68 6.38 -22.39 -7.15
CA GLU A 68 6.61 -23.71 -7.77
C GLU A 68 5.43 -24.65 -7.52
N THR A 69 4.90 -24.67 -6.29
CA THR A 69 3.70 -25.47 -5.97
C THR A 69 2.51 -25.07 -6.84
N PHE A 70 2.28 -23.78 -6.99
CA PHE A 70 1.20 -23.26 -7.84
C PHE A 70 1.40 -23.65 -9.31
N LYS A 71 2.63 -23.57 -9.82
CA LYS A 71 2.98 -23.96 -11.18
C LYS A 71 2.74 -25.45 -11.43
N ASP A 72 3.14 -26.31 -10.50
CA ASP A 72 2.91 -27.75 -10.55
C ASP A 72 1.41 -28.07 -10.57
N GLU A 73 0.61 -27.40 -9.73
CA GLU A 73 -0.85 -27.53 -9.74
C GLU A 73 -1.45 -27.14 -11.09
N MET A 74 -0.97 -26.06 -11.70
CA MET A 74 -1.44 -25.61 -13.01
C MET A 74 -1.09 -26.59 -14.12
N GLN A 75 0.09 -27.20 -14.08
CA GLN A 75 0.47 -28.24 -15.03
C GLN A 75 -0.39 -29.50 -14.86
N LYS A 76 -0.64 -29.94 -13.62
CA LYS A 76 -1.54 -31.06 -13.33
C LYS A 76 -2.93 -30.83 -13.92
N ARG A 77 -3.52 -29.65 -13.70
CA ARG A 77 -4.85 -29.32 -14.26
C ARG A 77 -4.89 -29.32 -15.80
N LYS A 78 -3.77 -29.01 -16.47
CA LYS A 78 -3.67 -29.07 -17.94
C LYS A 78 -3.53 -30.50 -18.48
N MET A 79 -3.01 -31.44 -17.70
CA MET A 79 -2.85 -32.85 -18.11
C MET A 79 -4.11 -33.70 -17.87
N THR A 80 -5.02 -33.24 -17.00
CA THR A 80 -6.29 -33.91 -16.69
C THR A 80 -7.44 -33.51 -17.65
N HIS A 81 -7.16 -32.72 -18.69
CA HIS A 81 -8.06 -32.36 -19.78
C HIS A 81 -7.43 -32.72 -21.11
#